data_AF-A0A7Z0N0M4-F1
#
_entry.id   AF-A0A7Z0N0M4-F1
#
_cell.length_a   1.000
_cell.length_b   1.000
_cell.length_c   1.000
_cell.angle_alpha   90.00
_cell.angle_beta   90.00
_cell.angle_gamma   90.00
#
_symmetry.space_group_name_H-M   'P 1'
#
loop_
_entity.id
_entity.type
_entity.pdbx_description
1 polymer ?
#
loop_
_entity_poly.entity_id
_entity_poly.type
_entity_poly.pdbx_seq_one_letter_code
_entity_poly.pdbx_strand_id
1 'polypeptide(L)'
;MKKDITSDAPITPAQLADAHTASRLSISLDDAMRSPALARCLEITAGALVAGPGLLIERDSLYQQRITPPARDPSDNSPPARDIKRAAAGDEDD
;
A
#
# COMPACT_ATOMS: atom_id res chain seq x y z
N MET A 1 23.92 22.03 10.84
CA MET A 1 23.92 20.72 11.55
C MET A 1 22.75 19.91 11.03
N LYS A 2 23.02 18.91 10.19
CA LYS A 2 22.03 17.92 9.78
C LYS A 2 21.84 17.00 10.97
N LYS A 3 20.64 16.94 11.54
CA LYS A 3 20.32 15.97 12.58
C LYS A 3 19.90 14.71 11.83
N ASP A 4 20.75 13.70 11.84
CA ASP A 4 20.41 12.37 11.36
C ASP A 4 19.30 11.82 12.29
N ILE A 5 18.04 12.01 11.90
CA ILE A 5 16.87 11.47 12.62
C ILE A 5 16.68 10.03 12.14
N THR A 6 17.68 9.18 12.38
CA THR A 6 17.51 7.73 12.38
C THR A 6 17.33 7.30 13.83
N SER A 7 16.24 7.76 14.45
CA SER A 7 15.75 7.12 15.67
C SER A 7 15.01 5.84 15.25
N ASP A 8 15.78 4.80 14.92
CA ASP A 8 15.30 3.42 14.89
C ASP A 8 15.13 2.95 16.34
N ALA A 9 14.34 3.71 17.10
CA ALA A 9 14.01 3.35 18.47
C ALA A 9 13.04 2.17 18.38
N PRO A 10 13.30 1.05 19.08
CA PRO A 10 12.41 -0.09 19.06
C PRO A 10 11.02 0.35 19.53
N ILE A 11 9.99 0.03 18.75
CA ILE A 11 8.60 0.31 19.11
C ILE A 11 8.27 -0.45 20.39
N THR A 12 7.83 0.30 21.40
CA THR A 12 7.46 -0.28 22.69
C THR A 12 6.04 -0.85 22.66
N PRO A 13 5.72 -1.84 23.53
CA PRO A 13 4.36 -2.38 23.62
C PRO A 13 3.29 -1.32 23.94
N ALA A 14 3.65 -0.29 24.72
CA ALA A 14 2.76 0.82 25.01
C ALA A 14 2.40 1.62 23.74
N GLN A 15 3.39 1.88 22.87
CA GLN A 15 3.16 2.58 21.60
C GLN A 15 2.32 1.76 20.62
N LEU A 16 2.40 0.43 20.66
CA LEU A 16 1.50 -0.44 19.87
C LEU A 16 0.06 -0.38 20.39
N ALA A 17 -0.14 -0.30 21.71
CA ALA A 17 -1.48 -0.12 22.30
C ALA A 17 -2.09 1.24 21.93
N ASP A 18 -1.27 2.30 21.95
CA ASP A 18 -1.69 3.63 21.50
C ASP A 18 -2.04 3.63 20.00
N ALA A 19 -1.23 2.96 19.17
CA ALA A 19 -1.49 2.81 17.74
C ALA A 19 -2.77 2.02 17.44
N HIS A 20 -3.06 0.98 18.22
CA HIS A 20 -4.30 0.20 18.12
C HIS A 20 -5.52 1.05 18.47
N THR A 21 -5.43 1.82 19.56
CA THR A 21 -6.47 2.76 19.99
C THR A 21 -6.73 3.83 18.93
N ALA A 22 -5.66 4.42 18.37
CA ALA A 22 -5.74 5.42 17.31
C ALA A 22 -6.36 4.86 16.02
N SER A 23 -6.09 3.59 15.72
CA SER A 23 -6.62 2.89 14.55
C SER A 23 -8.08 2.44 14.70
N ARG A 24 -8.64 2.49 15.93
CA ARG A 24 -10.03 2.13 16.26
C ARG A 24 -10.44 0.76 15.73
N LEU A 25 -9.52 -0.21 15.79
CA LEU A 25 -9.78 -1.57 15.33
C LEU A 25 -10.85 -2.23 16.22
N SER A 26 -11.75 -3.00 15.60
CA SER A 26 -12.81 -3.74 16.31
C SER A 26 -12.30 -5.02 16.99
N ILE A 27 -11.09 -5.46 16.63
CA ILE A 27 -10.44 -6.66 17.17
C ILE A 27 -9.49 -6.32 18.31
N SER A 28 -9.15 -7.30 19.14
CA SER A 28 -8.19 -7.11 20.24
C SER A 28 -6.76 -6.84 19.71
N LEU A 29 -5.91 -6.22 20.53
CA LEU A 29 -4.50 -6.02 20.19
C LEU A 29 -3.79 -7.35 19.97
N ASP A 30 -4.03 -8.36 20.81
CA ASP A 30 -3.44 -9.69 20.68
C ASP A 30 -3.82 -10.37 19.35
N ASP A 31 -5.08 -10.26 18.93
CA ASP A 31 -5.53 -10.80 17.64
C ASP A 31 -4.94 -10.02 16.46
N ALA A 32 -4.80 -8.69 16.59
CA ALA A 32 -4.13 -7.88 15.58
C ALA A 32 -2.65 -8.28 15.46
N MET A 33 -1.96 -8.56 16.57
CA MET A 33 -0.56 -8.99 16.58
C MET A 33 -0.34 -10.40 16.01
N ARG A 34 -1.38 -11.25 15.96
CA ARG A 34 -1.32 -12.56 15.27
C ARG A 34 -1.30 -12.45 13.75
N SER A 35 -1.75 -11.33 13.20
CA SER A 35 -1.71 -11.06 11.77
C SER A 35 -0.43 -10.28 11.43
N PRO A 36 0.49 -10.85 10.62
CA PRO A 36 1.74 -10.15 10.26
C PRO A 36 1.50 -8.80 9.58
N ALA A 37 0.44 -8.71 8.77
CA ALA A 37 0.08 -7.47 8.10
C ALA A 37 -0.40 -6.40 9.08
N LEU A 38 -1.27 -6.76 10.02
CA LEU A 38 -1.79 -5.81 11.01
C LEU A 38 -0.73 -5.40 12.01
N ALA A 39 0.11 -6.33 12.47
CA ALA A 39 1.27 -6.01 13.32
C ALA A 39 2.17 -4.97 12.64
N ARG A 40 2.47 -5.14 11.34
CA ARG A 40 3.27 -4.18 10.59
C ARG A 40 2.58 -2.81 10.45
N CYS A 41 1.26 -2.80 10.22
CA CYS A 41 0.50 -1.55 10.19
C CYS A 41 0.57 -0.82 11.55
N LEU A 42 0.42 -1.54 12.66
CA LEU A 42 0.49 -0.97 14.01
C LEU A 42 1.89 -0.42 14.31
N GLU A 43 2.97 -1.08 13.89
CA GLU A 43 4.34 -0.56 14.03
C GLU A 43 4.52 0.77 13.27
N ILE A 44 4.02 0.85 12.03
CA ILE A 44 4.09 2.07 11.22
C ILE A 44 3.27 3.19 11.85
N THR A 45 2.06 2.88 12.31
CA THR A 45 1.19 3.85 13.00
C THR A 45 1.82 4.32 14.31
N ALA A 46 2.40 3.42 15.10
CA ALA A 46 3.13 3.76 16.31
C ALA A 46 4.30 4.72 16.01
N GLY A 47 5.09 4.42 14.97
CA GLY A 47 6.15 5.31 14.51
C GLY A 47 5.64 6.68 14.07
N ALA A 48 4.52 6.74 13.35
CA ALA A 48 3.91 8.00 12.91
C ALA A 48 3.39 8.85 14.08
N LEU A 49 2.82 8.22 15.12
CA LEU A 49 2.36 8.92 16.31
C LEU A 49 3.52 9.54 17.09
N VAL A 50 4.65 8.85 17.18
CA VAL A 50 5.87 9.34 17.86
C VAL A 50 6.55 10.46 17.07
N ALA A 51 6.59 10.36 15.74
CA ALA A 51 7.21 11.36 14.87
C ALA A 51 6.47 12.71 14.86
N GLY A 52 5.19 12.73 15.27
CA GLY A 52 4.35 13.92 15.28
C GLY A 52 4.00 14.44 13.87
N PRO A 53 3.07 15.41 13.77
CA PRO A 53 2.52 15.88 12.50
C PRO A 53 3.51 16.67 11.60
N GLY A 54 4.77 16.82 12.01
CA GLY A 54 5.77 17.64 11.32
C GLY A 54 6.77 16.90 10.44
N LEU A 55 6.80 15.56 10.42
CA LEU A 55 7.82 14.78 9.70
C LEU A 55 7.30 14.00 8.48
N LEU A 56 6.03 14.17 8.10
CA LEU A 56 5.47 13.54 6.88
C LEU A 56 5.76 14.32 5.58
N ILE A 57 6.47 15.45 5.66
CA ILE A 57 6.83 16.28 4.50
C ILE A 57 8.30 16.07 4.14
N GLU A 58 8.76 14.84 3.90
CA GLU A 58 10.00 14.63 3.10
C GLU A 58 10.16 13.20 2.57
N ARG A 59 9.06 12.49 2.33
CA ARG A 59 9.11 11.19 1.63
C ARG A 59 8.45 11.18 0.26
N ASP A 60 8.29 12.36 -0.32
CA ASP A 60 7.70 12.56 -1.66
C ASP A 60 8.73 12.60 -2.80
N SER A 61 10.03 12.41 -2.54
CA SER A 61 11.05 12.62 -3.58
C SER A 61 11.54 11.35 -4.29
N LEU A 62 11.09 10.14 -3.93
CA LEU A 62 11.54 8.90 -4.61
C LEU A 62 10.45 7.88 -4.97
N TYR A 63 9.20 8.01 -4.46
CA TYR A 63 8.10 7.11 -4.83
C TYR A 63 7.05 7.72 -5.78
N GLN A 64 7.33 8.89 -6.36
CA GLN A 64 6.64 9.34 -7.58
C GLN A 64 7.07 8.56 -8.85
N GLN A 65 7.49 7.30 -8.72
CA GLN A 65 7.40 6.37 -9.84
C GLN A 65 5.96 5.89 -9.94
N ARG A 66 5.19 6.78 -10.57
CA ARG A 66 3.88 6.58 -11.17
C ARG A 66 3.63 5.11 -11.48
N ILE A 67 2.71 4.48 -10.74
CA ILE A 67 1.81 3.54 -11.39
C ILE A 67 1.01 4.41 -12.35
N THR A 68 1.52 4.56 -13.56
CA THR A 68 0.83 5.24 -14.65
C THR A 68 -0.37 4.35 -14.94
N PRO A 69 -1.63 4.72 -14.63
CA PRO A 69 -2.73 4.08 -15.31
C PRO A 69 -2.48 4.28 -16.81
N PRO A 70 -2.58 3.25 -17.67
CA PRO A 70 -2.37 3.45 -19.10
C PRO A 70 -3.27 4.60 -19.53
N ALA A 71 -2.64 5.62 -20.12
CA ALA A 71 -3.32 6.80 -20.62
C ALA A 71 -4.44 6.31 -21.56
N ARG A 72 -5.68 6.48 -21.13
CA ARG A 72 -6.81 6.36 -22.02
C ARG A 72 -6.80 7.66 -22.83
N ASP A 73 -6.25 7.60 -24.03
CA ASP A 73 -6.34 8.69 -25.00
C ASP A 73 -7.83 9.08 -25.15
N PRO A 74 -8.22 10.34 -24.91
CA PRO A 74 -9.57 10.79 -25.21
C PRO A 74 -9.76 11.12 -26.69
N SER A 75 -8.83 10.73 -27.57
CA SER A 75 -8.89 10.95 -29.01
C SER A 75 -8.71 9.66 -29.78
N ASP A 76 -9.50 8.63 -29.48
CA ASP A 76 -9.75 7.59 -30.47
C ASP A 76 -11.24 7.27 -30.52
N ASN A 77 -11.93 8.13 -31.25
CA ASN A 77 -13.26 7.88 -31.79
C ASN A 77 -13.14 6.92 -32.99
N SER A 78 -12.45 5.79 -32.81
CA SER A 78 -12.25 4.77 -33.82
C SER A 78 -13.01 3.50 -33.39
N PRO A 79 -13.86 2.93 -34.27
CA PRO A 79 -14.66 1.76 -33.95
C PRO A 79 -13.76 0.54 -33.71
N PRO A 80 -14.18 -0.42 -32.86
CA PRO A 80 -13.36 -1.55 -32.48
C PRO A 80 -13.00 -2.41 -33.69
N ALA A 81 -11.72 -2.41 -34.07
CA ALA A 81 -11.16 -3.34 -35.03
C ALA A 81 -11.22 -4.76 -34.45
N ARG A 82 -12.11 -5.57 -35.03
CA ARG A 82 -12.26 -6.99 -34.72
C ARG A 82 -11.07 -7.77 -35.27
N ASP A 83 -10.04 -7.97 -34.45
CA ASP A 83 -9.01 -8.98 -34.74
C ASP A 83 -9.55 -10.38 -34.41
N ILE A 84 -10.30 -10.95 -35.36
CA ILE A 84 -10.76 -12.34 -35.32
C ILE A 84 -9.61 -13.20 -35.88
N LYS A 85 -8.75 -13.73 -35.02
CA LYS A 85 -8.02 -14.97 -35.33
C LYS A 85 -8.74 -16.14 -34.67
N ARG A 86 -9.81 -16.58 -35.32
CA ARG A 86 -10.52 -17.83 -35.01
C ARG A 86 -9.73 -18.98 -35.65
N ALA A 87 -8.77 -19.55 -34.94
CA ALA A 87 -8.34 -20.92 -35.24
C ALA A 87 -9.30 -21.85 -34.49
N ALA A 88 -10.39 -22.21 -35.15
CA ALA A 88 -11.30 -23.27 -34.70
C ALA A 88 -11.15 -24.45 -35.67
N ALA A 89 -10.79 -25.61 -35.12
CA ALA A 89 -11.18 -26.96 -35.55
C ALA A 89 -10.17 -27.96 -34.97
N GLY A 90 -10.39 -28.34 -33.72
CA GLY A 90 -10.00 -29.65 -33.24
C GLY A 90 -11.29 -30.40 -32.96
N ASP A 91 -11.38 -31.61 -33.51
CA ASP A 91 -12.32 -32.68 -33.18
C ASP A 91 -13.59 -32.82 -34.05
N GLU A 92 -13.46 -33.61 -35.11
CA GLU A 92 -14.53 -34.52 -35.55
C GLU A 92 -13.90 -35.91 -35.75
N ASP A 93 -14.41 -36.87 -34.97
CA ASP A 93 -14.16 -38.32 -34.97
C ASP A 93 -14.51 -38.96 -36.33
N ASP A 94 -13.60 -39.79 -36.85
CA ASP A 94 -13.88 -41.07 -37.53
C ASP A 94 -12.60 -41.93 -37.64
#